data_AF-A0A2H9N800-F1
#
_entry.id   AF-A0A2H9N800-F1
#
_cell.length_a   1.000
_cell.length_b   1.000
_cell.length_c   1.000
_cell.angle_alpha   90.00
_cell.angle_beta   90.00
_cell.angle_gamma   90.00
#
_symmetry.space_group_name_H-M   'P 1'
#
loop_
_entity.id
_entity.type
_entity.pdbx_description
1 polymer ?
#
loop_
_entity_poly.entity_id
_entity_poly.type
_entity_poly.pdbx_seq_one_letter_code
_entity_poly.pdbx_strand_id
1 'polypeptide(L)'
;MIKKSFFRYGKYQMRSADYYHMLADQRNRCAICNKEPADGERLVIDHDHLEENEDTSAVRGLLCINCNLLLGHAKDDPTILLSAMEYLQKGGHPS
;
A
#
# COMPACT_ATOMS: atom_id res chain seq x y z
N MET A 1 6.00 3.72 -19.18
CA MET A 1 7.15 3.59 -18.26
C MET A 1 6.63 3.13 -16.90
N ILE A 2 6.74 1.83 -16.60
CA ILE A 2 6.30 1.28 -15.32
C ILE A 2 7.37 1.64 -14.29
N LYS A 3 7.12 2.66 -13.45
CA LYS A 3 8.05 3.06 -12.39
C LYS A 3 8.11 1.92 -11.37
N LYS A 4 9.19 1.15 -11.43
CA LYS A 4 9.55 0.10 -10.50
C LYS A 4 9.67 0.69 -9.09
N SER A 5 8.72 0.39 -8.21
CA SER A 5 8.83 0.67 -6.77
C SER A 5 9.74 -0.39 -6.13
N PHE A 6 11.05 -0.21 -6.30
CA PHE A 6 12.05 -0.88 -5.48
C PHE A 6 12.31 -0.01 -4.25
N PHE A 7 12.23 -0.63 -3.07
CA PHE A 7 12.59 -0.09 -1.76
C PHE A 7 13.59 1.06 -1.79
N ARG A 8 13.14 2.27 -1.44
CA ARG A 8 14.01 3.42 -1.20
C ARG A 8 13.59 4.12 0.08
N TYR A 9 14.06 3.58 1.22
CA TYR A 9 14.02 4.28 2.52
C TYR A 9 14.55 5.74 2.39
N GLY A 10 15.51 5.96 1.49
CA GLY A 10 16.09 7.28 1.22
C GLY A 10 15.26 8.23 0.34
N LYS A 11 14.18 7.79 -0.34
CA LYS A 11 13.34 8.71 -1.15
C LYS A 11 12.18 9.30 -0.33
N TYR A 12 11.81 8.66 0.77
CA TYR A 12 10.67 9.05 1.62
C TYR A 12 11.09 9.45 3.03
N GLN A 13 12.39 9.69 3.23
CA GLN A 13 13.01 10.05 4.52
C GLN A 13 12.62 9.14 5.70
N MET A 14 12.18 7.90 5.43
CA MET A 14 11.75 6.98 6.48
C MET A 14 12.97 6.22 6.99
N ARG A 15 13.29 6.39 8.27
CA ARG A 15 14.37 5.61 8.90
C ARG A 15 13.88 4.16 9.08
N SER A 16 14.82 3.23 9.12
CA SER A 16 14.52 1.81 9.38
C SER A 16 13.75 1.62 10.69
N ALA A 17 14.05 2.41 11.72
CA ALA A 17 13.31 2.39 12.99
C ALA A 17 11.82 2.73 12.80
N ASP A 18 11.52 3.77 12.02
CA ASP A 18 10.14 4.20 11.76
C ASP A 18 9.35 3.08 11.05
N TYR A 19 9.99 2.32 10.15
CA TYR A 19 9.39 1.14 9.51
C TYR A 19 9.01 0.07 10.54
N TYR A 20 9.92 -0.27 11.46
CA TYR A 20 9.64 -1.31 12.45
C TYR A 20 8.62 -0.87 13.50
N HIS A 21 8.59 0.41 13.87
CA HIS A 21 7.53 0.97 14.70
C HIS A 21 6.16 0.82 14.03
N MET A 22 6.04 1.24 12.76
CA MET A 22 4.80 1.08 11.99
C MET A 22 4.42 -0.40 11.79
N LEU A 23 5.41 -1.28 11.56
CA LEU A 23 5.18 -2.70 11.46
C LEU A 23 4.61 -3.29 12.77
N ALA A 24 5.14 -2.85 13.91
CA ALA A 24 4.63 -3.24 15.23
C ALA A 24 3.22 -2.72 15.48
N ASP A 25 2.95 -1.45 15.15
CA ASP A 25 1.62 -0.83 15.27
C ASP A 25 0.58 -1.56 14.40
N GLN A 26 1.00 -2.01 13.20
CA GLN A 26 0.21 -2.85 12.31
C GLN A 26 0.19 -4.34 12.68
N ARG A 27 0.78 -4.73 13.81
CA ARG A 27 0.85 -6.13 14.29
C ARG A 27 1.43 -7.09 13.24
N ASN A 28 2.45 -6.64 12.51
CA ASN A 28 3.11 -7.37 11.42
C ASN A 28 2.18 -7.76 10.26
N ARG A 29 1.10 -7.01 10.02
CA ARG A 29 0.09 -7.31 9.00
C ARG A 29 -0.06 -6.17 8.00
N CYS A 30 -0.48 -6.52 6.78
CA CYS A 30 -0.88 -5.55 5.77
C CYS A 30 -2.04 -4.70 6.28
N ALA A 31 -1.93 -3.37 6.17
CA ALA A 31 -2.96 -2.43 6.65
C ALA A 31 -4.31 -2.55 5.92
N ILE A 32 -4.34 -3.15 4.73
CA ILE A 32 -5.59 -3.35 3.96
C ILE A 32 -6.20 -4.73 4.20
N CYS A 33 -5.45 -5.81 3.96
CA CYS A 33 -6.02 -7.16 3.98
C CYS A 33 -5.80 -7.91 5.31
N ASN A 34 -5.10 -7.31 6.29
CA ASN A 34 -4.79 -7.91 7.59
C ASN A 34 -4.05 -9.26 7.55
N LYS A 35 -3.48 -9.64 6.40
CA LYS A 35 -2.64 -10.82 6.27
C LYS A 35 -1.21 -10.50 6.65
N GLU A 36 -0.55 -11.46 7.29
CA GLU A 36 0.90 -11.45 7.45
C GLU A 36 1.56 -11.54 6.06
N PRO A 37 2.75 -10.93 5.88
CA PRO A 37 3.55 -11.21 4.69
C PRO A 37 3.91 -12.70 4.65
N ALA A 38 4.13 -13.25 3.46
CA ALA A 38 4.62 -14.62 3.36
C ALA A 38 6.00 -14.74 4.01
N ASP A 39 6.40 -15.96 4.38
CA ASP A 39 7.68 -16.21 5.03
C ASP A 39 8.85 -15.60 4.22
N GLY A 40 9.60 -14.70 4.86
CA GLY A 40 10.73 -13.99 4.25
C GLY A 40 10.35 -12.76 3.41
N GLU A 41 9.06 -12.49 3.18
CA GLU A 41 8.59 -11.26 2.54
C GLU A 41 8.48 -10.11 3.54
N ARG A 42 8.58 -8.88 3.01
CA ARG A 42 8.36 -7.65 3.77
C ARG A 42 7.17 -6.90 3.21
N LEU A 43 6.44 -6.23 4.09
CA LEU A 43 5.44 -5.26 3.67
C LEU A 43 6.13 -4.05 3.02
N VAL A 44 5.53 -3.54 1.95
CA VAL A 44 5.98 -2.37 1.20
C VAL A 44 5.41 -1.09 1.83
N ILE A 45 6.18 -0.01 1.77
CA ILE A 45 5.75 1.31 2.27
C ILE A 45 4.84 1.95 1.22
N ASP A 46 3.58 2.13 1.56
CA ASP A 46 2.58 2.85 0.78
C ASP A 46 2.57 4.33 1.17
N HIS A 47 2.49 5.21 0.18
CA HIS A 47 2.58 6.66 0.34
C HIS A 47 1.66 7.36 -0.65
N ASP A 48 1.23 8.57 -0.29
CA ASP A 48 0.42 9.39 -1.19
C ASP A 48 1.29 10.04 -2.28
N HIS A 49 0.76 10.14 -3.50
CA HIS A 49 1.45 10.69 -4.67
C HIS A 49 1.15 12.19 -4.89
N LEU A 50 0.48 12.87 -3.95
CA LEU A 50 -0.04 14.24 -4.10
C LEU A 50 1.01 15.34 -4.40
N GLU A 51 2.30 15.08 -4.22
CA GLU A 51 3.34 16.11 -4.24
C GLU A 51 4.38 15.78 -5.33
N GLU A 52 4.11 16.11 -6.59
CA GLU A 52 5.14 16.05 -7.64
C GLU A 52 6.25 17.11 -7.44
N ASN A 53 6.03 18.07 -6.52
CA ASN A 53 6.88 19.25 -6.33
C ASN A 53 7.28 19.58 -4.88
N GLU A 54 6.78 18.87 -3.85
CA GLU A 54 7.30 18.98 -2.48
C GLU A 54 7.78 17.62 -1.94
N ASP A 55 8.89 17.66 -1.21
CA ASP A 55 9.70 16.51 -0.77
C ASP A 55 9.03 15.58 0.28
N THR A 56 7.71 15.68 0.47
CA THR A 56 6.98 14.97 1.54
C THR A 56 5.73 14.29 1.04
N SER A 57 5.89 13.14 0.38
CA SER A 57 4.79 12.17 0.25
C SER A 57 4.45 11.59 1.63
N ALA A 58 3.24 11.82 2.12
CA ALA A 58 2.79 11.26 3.39
C ALA A 58 2.73 9.73 3.31
N VAL A 59 3.41 9.04 4.23
CA VAL A 59 3.32 7.57 4.36
C VAL A 59 1.93 7.21 4.89
N ARG A 60 1.22 6.35 4.14
CA ARG A 60 -0.13 5.87 4.50
C ARG A 60 -0.06 4.62 5.38
N GLY A 61 0.89 3.71 5.12
CA GLY A 61 1.07 2.48 5.90
C GLY A 61 1.94 1.45 5.20
N LEU A 62 2.02 0.25 5.79
CA LEU A 62 2.70 -0.90 5.19
C LEU A 62 1.70 -1.88 4.59
N LEU A 63 1.88 -2.24 3.33
CA LEU A 63 0.98 -3.10 2.57
C LEU A 63 1.69 -4.36 2.08
N CYS A 64 0.94 -5.44 1.80
CA CYS A 64 1.48 -6.52 0.99
C CYS A 64 1.54 -6.08 -0.49
N ILE A 65 2.36 -6.75 -1.29
CA ILE A 65 2.57 -6.39 -2.70
C ILE A 65 1.25 -6.35 -3.50
N ASN A 66 0.33 -7.28 -3.23
CA ASN A 66 -0.94 -7.37 -3.94
C ASN A 66 -1.87 -6.19 -3.62
N CYS A 67 -1.94 -5.78 -2.35
CA CYS A 67 -2.73 -4.62 -1.94
C CYS A 67 -2.11 -3.32 -2.50
N ASN A 68 -0.78 -3.19 -2.49
CA ASN A 68 -0.10 -2.04 -3.07
C ASN A 68 -0.34 -1.95 -4.60
N LEU A 69 -0.28 -3.08 -5.31
CA LEU A 69 -0.58 -3.14 -6.74
C LEU A 69 -2.05 -2.81 -7.03
N LEU A 70 -2.98 -3.28 -6.21
CA LEU A 70 -4.40 -2.92 -6.31
C LEU A 70 -4.60 -1.39 -6.29
N LEU A 71 -3.97 -0.69 -5.34
CA LEU A 71 -4.05 0.78 -5.28
C LEU A 71 -3.45 1.43 -6.53
N GLY A 72 -2.29 0.96 -6.99
CA GLY A 72 -1.67 1.44 -8.23
C GLY A 72 -2.52 1.19 -9.48
N HIS A 73 -3.23 0.05 -9.56
CA HIS A 73 -4.17 -0.25 -10.64
C HIS A 73 -5.42 0.63 -10.60
N ALA A 74 -5.86 0.99 -9.39
CA ALA A 74 -6.90 1.99 -9.18
C ALA A 74 -6.38 3.43 -9.33
N LYS A 75 -5.09 3.64 -9.64
CA LYS A 75 -4.46 4.97 -9.74
C LYS A 75 -4.65 5.82 -8.49
N ASP A 76 -4.68 5.19 -7.32
CA ASP A 76 -5.03 5.81 -6.03
C ASP A 76 -6.41 6.51 -6.03
N ASP A 77 -7.30 6.19 -6.95
CA ASP A 77 -8.66 6.76 -7.05
C ASP A 77 -9.67 5.88 -6.27
N PRO A 78 -10.22 6.37 -5.14
CA PRO A 78 -11.19 5.61 -4.36
C PRO A 78 -12.47 5.29 -5.14
N THR A 79 -12.83 6.09 -6.14
CA THR A 79 -14.05 5.86 -6.96
C THR A 79 -13.94 4.61 -7.80
N ILE A 80 -12.74 4.27 -8.29
CA ILE A 80 -12.46 3.03 -9.02
C ILE A 80 -12.59 1.82 -8.09
N LEU A 81 -12.08 1.92 -6.86
CA LEU A 81 -12.17 0.84 -5.86
C LEU A 81 -13.61 0.56 -5.45
N LEU A 82 -14.41 1.62 -5.23
CA LEU A 82 -15.85 1.49 -4.93
C LEU A 82 -16.60 0.83 -6.10
N SER A 83 -16.34 1.26 -7.33
CA SER A 83 -16.94 0.67 -8.52
C SER A 83 -16.59 -0.82 -8.68
N ALA A 84 -15.35 -1.20 -8.38
CA ALA A 84 -14.91 -2.59 -8.40
C ALA A 84 -15.62 -3.45 -7.33
N MET A 85 -15.83 -2.91 -6.12
CA MET A 85 -16.60 -3.57 -5.07
C MET A 85 -18.05 -3.80 -5.52
N GLU A 86 -18.72 -2.78 -6.04
CA GLU A 86 -20.10 -2.90 -6.55
C GLU A 86 -20.22 -3.91 -7.69
N TYR A 87 -19.22 -3.96 -8.58
CA TYR A 87 -19.17 -4.92 -9.68
C TYR A 87 -19.10 -6.37 -9.17
N LEU A 88 -18.24 -6.65 -8.17
CA LEU A 88 -18.13 -7.97 -7.56
C LEU A 88 -19.43 -8.43 -6.88
N GLN A 89 -20.11 -7.51 -6.18
CA GLN A 89 -21.39 -7.79 -5.52
C GLN A 89 -22.48 -8.15 -6.53
N LYS A 90 -22.54 -7.47 -7.68
CA LYS A 90 -23.48 -7.80 -8.77
C LYS A 90 -23.20 -9.17 -9.39
N GLY A 91 -21.94 -9.58 -9.45
CA GLY A 91 -21.51 -10.87 -9.97
C GLY A 91 -21.73 -12.07 -9.04
N GLY A 92 -22.30 -11.86 -7.85
CA GLY A 92 -22.59 -12.93 -6.88
C GLY A 92 -21.34 -13.50 -6.19
N HIS A 93 -20.24 -12.74 -6.12
CA HIS A 93 -19.09 -13.17 -5.33
C HIS A 93 -19.44 -13.01 -3.84
N PRO A 94 -19.55 -14.10 -3.05
CA PRO A 94 -19.89 -13.98 -1.65
C PRO A 94 -18.74 -13.28 -0.89
N SER A 95 -19.11 -12.29 -0.09
CA SER A 95 -18.23 -11.59 0.86
C SER A 95 -17.83 -12.48 2.02
#